data_AF-A0A6I4TWR5-F1
#
_entry.id   AF-A0A6I4TWR5-F1
#
_cell.length_a   1.000
_cell.length_b   1.000
_cell.length_c   1.000
_cell.angle_alpha   90.00
_cell.angle_beta   90.00
_cell.angle_gamma   90.00
#
_symmetry.space_group_name_H-M   'P 1'
#
loop_
_entity.id
_entity.type
_entity.pdbx_description
1 polymer ?
#
loop_
_entity_poly.entity_id
_entity_poly.type
_entity_poly.pdbx_seq_one_letter_code
_entity_poly.pdbx_strand_id
1 'polypeptide(L)'
;MIAAPAMPPATQPSAGDSAATDASALYMRAVAAVQDSGKPSTSWLQRQMGVGYNTAAAWIEQMQQDGMISTPDHLGRRVMLGEGAPPPRPAPEQQMQIPVELPEKFRTADDRLRLLIERVERLEEEKKGINDDIREVFAEMKGTGYDTKIARMILRLRKMRPDDRAEMEALLDAYKAALGLS
;
A
#
# COMPACT_ATOMS: atom_id res chain seq x y z
N MET A 1 -61.79 -3.90 39.55
CA MET A 1 -60.47 -3.26 39.70
C MET A 1 -59.42 -4.37 39.77
N ILE A 2 -58.70 -4.59 38.67
CA ILE A 2 -57.53 -5.48 38.65
C ILE A 2 -56.53 -4.81 37.70
N ALA A 3 -55.39 -4.43 38.27
CA ALA A 3 -54.33 -3.69 37.62
C ALA A 3 -53.57 -4.57 36.63
N ALA A 4 -53.30 -4.03 35.43
CA ALA A 4 -52.41 -4.64 34.46
C ALA A 4 -50.94 -4.54 34.97
N PRO A 5 -50.12 -5.60 34.84
CA PRO A 5 -48.70 -5.52 35.15
C PRO A 5 -47.96 -4.69 34.09
N ALA A 6 -47.08 -3.82 34.57
CA ALA A 6 -46.24 -2.93 33.77
C ALA A 6 -45.34 -3.69 32.78
N MET A 7 -45.32 -3.26 31.51
CA MET A 7 -44.26 -3.60 30.57
C MET A 7 -42.92 -3.02 31.07
N PRO A 8 -41.80 -3.76 30.99
CA PRO A 8 -40.49 -3.16 31.21
C PRO A 8 -40.20 -2.12 30.10
N PRO A 9 -39.48 -1.03 30.40
CA PRO A 9 -39.11 -0.05 29.38
C PRO A 9 -38.20 -0.72 28.35
N ALA A 10 -38.50 -0.49 27.06
CA ALA A 10 -37.63 -0.88 25.96
C ALA A 10 -36.22 -0.33 26.23
N THR A 11 -35.25 -1.23 26.39
CA THR A 11 -33.82 -0.89 26.41
C THR A 11 -33.52 -0.14 25.12
N GLN A 12 -33.35 1.18 25.21
CA GLN A 12 -32.86 1.95 24.08
C GLN A 12 -31.43 1.47 23.78
N PRO A 13 -31.10 1.16 22.51
CA PRO A 13 -29.73 0.82 22.15
C PRO A 13 -28.82 1.97 22.55
N SER A 14 -27.74 1.64 23.22
CA SER A 14 -26.77 2.63 23.69
C SER A 14 -26.13 3.33 22.50
N ALA A 15 -25.69 4.59 22.64
CA ALA A 15 -25.00 5.31 21.55
C ALA A 15 -23.74 4.58 21.01
N GLY A 16 -23.21 3.63 21.77
CA GLY A 16 -22.14 2.71 21.34
C GLY A 16 -22.59 1.65 20.33
N ASP A 17 -23.86 1.23 20.37
CA ASP A 17 -24.42 0.26 19.42
C ASP A 17 -24.60 0.86 18.02
N SER A 18 -24.98 2.14 17.91
CA SER A 18 -25.17 2.80 16.62
C SER A 18 -23.85 2.93 15.84
N ALA A 19 -22.76 3.34 16.51
CA ALA A 19 -21.46 3.47 15.87
C ALA A 19 -20.86 2.10 15.46
N ALA A 20 -21.08 1.06 16.27
CA ALA A 20 -20.71 -0.31 15.93
C ALA A 20 -21.56 -0.85 14.75
N THR A 21 -22.83 -0.48 14.68
CA THR A 21 -23.74 -0.82 13.57
C THR A 21 -23.29 -0.14 12.27
N ASP A 22 -22.91 1.14 12.32
CA ASP A 22 -22.40 1.89 11.17
C ASP A 22 -21.06 1.32 10.67
N ALA A 23 -20.15 0.99 11.59
CA ALA A 23 -18.88 0.34 11.25
C ALA A 23 -19.10 -1.05 10.61
N SER A 24 -20.05 -1.82 11.12
CA SER A 24 -20.44 -3.12 10.57
C SER A 24 -21.08 -2.98 9.18
N ALA A 25 -21.92 -1.96 8.97
CA ALA A 25 -22.52 -1.67 7.67
C ALA A 25 -21.47 -1.26 6.64
N LEU A 26 -20.46 -0.47 7.04
CA LEU A 26 -19.33 -0.09 6.19
C LEU A 26 -18.46 -1.30 5.83
N TYR A 27 -18.22 -2.20 6.78
CA TYR A 27 -17.52 -3.46 6.53
C TYR A 27 -18.28 -4.33 5.52
N MET A 28 -19.57 -4.57 5.73
CA MET A 28 -20.40 -5.35 4.81
C MET A 28 -20.43 -4.76 3.39
N ARG A 29 -20.44 -3.42 3.27
CA ARG A 29 -20.32 -2.74 1.98
C ARG A 29 -18.94 -2.93 1.33
N ALA A 30 -17.87 -2.93 2.12
CA ALA A 30 -16.52 -3.22 1.64
C ALA A 30 -16.40 -4.67 1.14
N VAL A 31 -16.98 -5.63 1.86
CA VAL A 31 -17.05 -7.05 1.46
C VAL A 31 -17.75 -7.19 0.10
N ALA A 32 -18.92 -6.57 -0.06
CA ALA A 32 -19.68 -6.62 -1.31
C ALA A 32 -18.88 -6.02 -2.49
N ALA A 33 -18.18 -4.90 -2.28
CA ALA A 33 -17.34 -4.29 -3.31
C ALA A 33 -16.15 -5.18 -3.72
N VAL A 34 -15.56 -5.89 -2.76
CA VAL A 34 -14.44 -6.81 -3.01
C VAL A 34 -14.92 -8.07 -3.75
N GLN A 35 -16.09 -8.60 -3.39
CA GLN A 35 -16.72 -9.73 -4.10
C GLN A 35 -17.06 -9.39 -5.56
N ASP A 36 -17.58 -8.19 -5.82
CA ASP A 36 -17.94 -7.71 -7.16
C ASP A 36 -16.70 -7.45 -8.05
N SER A 37 -15.65 -6.87 -7.47
CA SER A 37 -14.42 -6.52 -8.20
C SER A 37 -13.43 -7.68 -8.35
N GLY A 38 -13.51 -8.69 -7.48
CA GLY A 38 -12.53 -9.76 -7.34
C GLY A 38 -11.14 -9.30 -6.86
N LYS A 39 -11.02 -8.07 -6.33
CA LYS A 39 -9.74 -7.42 -5.99
C LYS A 39 -9.60 -7.11 -4.50
N PRO A 40 -9.22 -8.10 -3.67
CA PRO A 40 -8.98 -7.89 -2.24
C PRO A 40 -7.63 -7.19 -1.98
N SER A 41 -7.55 -5.90 -2.26
CA SER A 41 -6.37 -5.05 -2.06
C SER A 41 -6.67 -3.86 -1.15
N THR A 42 -5.77 -3.58 -0.19
CA THR A 42 -5.87 -2.45 0.75
C THR A 42 -5.95 -1.12 0.02
N SER A 43 -5.04 -0.86 -0.93
CA SER A 43 -5.01 0.38 -1.72
C SER A 43 -6.24 0.56 -2.61
N TRP A 44 -6.86 -0.53 -3.06
CA TRP A 44 -8.10 -0.48 -3.83
C TRP A 44 -9.30 -0.13 -2.96
N LEU A 45 -9.43 -0.77 -1.79
CA LEU A 45 -10.48 -0.48 -0.81
C LEU A 45 -10.44 0.96 -0.30
N GLN A 46 -9.24 1.52 -0.06
CA GLN A 46 -9.10 2.93 0.32
C GLN A 46 -9.76 3.88 -0.68
N ARG A 47 -9.53 3.65 -1.98
CA ARG A 47 -10.08 4.50 -3.05
C ARG A 47 -11.57 4.30 -3.25
N GLN A 48 -12.03 3.05 -3.14
CA GLN A 48 -13.43 2.70 -3.37
C GLN A 48 -14.34 3.13 -2.22
N MET A 49 -13.86 3.03 -0.99
CA MET A 49 -14.65 3.29 0.22
C MET A 49 -14.35 4.66 0.85
N GLY A 50 -13.34 5.38 0.37
CA GLY A 50 -12.94 6.68 0.91
C GLY A 50 -12.39 6.59 2.34
N VAL A 51 -11.84 5.44 2.73
CA VAL A 51 -11.35 5.18 4.10
C VAL A 51 -9.83 5.25 4.19
N GLY A 52 -9.34 5.54 5.39
CA GLY A 52 -7.90 5.56 5.70
C GLY A 52 -7.25 4.18 5.57
N TYR A 53 -5.91 4.17 5.48
CA TYR A 53 -5.12 2.94 5.31
C TYR A 53 -5.37 1.91 6.41
N ASN A 54 -5.36 2.34 7.68
CA ASN A 54 -5.55 1.44 8.83
C ASN A 54 -6.92 0.75 8.81
N THR A 55 -7.98 1.48 8.45
CA THR A 55 -9.33 0.93 8.33
C THR A 55 -9.43 -0.08 7.19
N ALA A 56 -8.86 0.24 6.02
CA ALA A 56 -8.84 -0.69 4.89
C ALA A 56 -8.00 -1.94 5.17
N ALA A 57 -6.88 -1.80 5.88
CA ALA A 57 -6.04 -2.91 6.30
C ALA A 57 -6.78 -3.82 7.30
N ALA A 58 -7.45 -3.24 8.29
CA ALA A 58 -8.26 -3.99 9.26
C ALA A 58 -9.40 -4.77 8.58
N TRP A 59 -10.08 -4.18 7.59
CA TRP A 59 -11.11 -4.89 6.82
C TRP A 59 -10.55 -6.05 5.99
N ILE A 60 -9.37 -5.88 5.41
CA ILE A 60 -8.70 -6.96 4.66
C ILE A 60 -8.26 -8.09 5.60
N GLU A 61 -7.75 -7.77 6.77
CA GLU A 61 -7.42 -8.76 7.79
C GLU A 61 -8.67 -9.51 8.28
N GLN A 62 -9.77 -8.79 8.51
CA GLN A 62 -11.05 -9.36 8.90
C GLN A 62 -11.63 -10.27 7.80
N MET A 63 -11.62 -9.86 6.54
CA MET A 63 -12.05 -10.71 5.40
C MET A 63 -11.21 -11.99 5.28
N GLN A 64 -9.94 -11.94 5.68
CA GLN A 64 -9.05 -13.11 5.69
C GLN A 64 -9.39 -14.05 6.86
N GLN A 65 -9.66 -13.49 8.04
CA GLN A 65 -10.11 -14.26 9.21
C GLN A 65 -11.47 -14.92 8.95
N ASP A 66 -12.36 -14.22 8.24
CA ASP A 66 -13.67 -14.72 7.82
C ASP A 66 -13.59 -15.75 6.67
N GLY A 67 -12.39 -16.03 6.15
CA GLY A 67 -12.16 -17.02 5.10
C GLY A 67 -12.60 -16.59 3.70
N MET A 68 -12.91 -15.30 3.50
CA MET A 68 -13.36 -14.76 2.21
C MET A 68 -12.19 -14.52 1.23
N ILE A 69 -10.99 -14.29 1.76
CA ILE A 69 -9.78 -14.01 0.96
C ILE A 69 -8.63 -14.91 1.40
N SER A 70 -7.76 -15.26 0.45
CA SER A 70 -6.57 -16.04 0.73
C SER A 70 -5.59 -15.31 1.63
N THR A 71 -4.66 -16.07 2.22
CA THR A 71 -3.42 -15.49 2.73
C THR A 71 -2.71 -14.71 1.61
N PRO A 72 -1.97 -13.63 1.93
CA PRO A 72 -1.14 -12.93 0.96
C PRO A 72 -0.11 -13.88 0.33
N ASP A 73 0.00 -13.86 -0.98
CA ASP A 73 1.11 -14.50 -1.69
C ASP A 73 2.44 -13.74 -1.42
N HIS A 74 3.58 -14.28 -1.86
CA HIS A 74 4.92 -13.67 -1.72
C HIS A 74 5.07 -12.26 -2.33
N LEU A 75 4.10 -11.86 -3.18
CA LEU A 75 4.00 -10.53 -3.80
C LEU A 75 2.89 -9.66 -3.18
N GLY A 76 2.31 -10.08 -2.05
CA GLY A 76 1.21 -9.38 -1.36
C GLY A 76 -0.13 -9.46 -2.07
N ARG A 77 -0.26 -10.28 -3.12
CA ARG A 77 -1.50 -10.50 -3.87
C ARG A 77 -2.40 -11.47 -3.11
N ARG A 78 -3.69 -11.16 -3.04
CA ARG A 78 -4.73 -11.99 -2.41
C ARG A 78 -5.75 -12.36 -3.49
N VAL A 79 -6.26 -13.58 -3.44
CA VAL A 79 -7.35 -14.04 -4.31
C VAL A 79 -8.59 -14.31 -3.47
N MET A 80 -9.78 -14.08 -4.04
CA MET A 80 -11.04 -14.48 -3.41
C MET A 80 -11.05 -15.99 -3.27
N LEU A 81 -11.26 -16.51 -2.06
CA LEU A 81 -11.43 -17.95 -1.82
C LEU A 81 -12.90 -18.31 -2.05
N GLY A 82 -13.19 -18.93 -3.19
CA GLY A 82 -14.44 -19.67 -3.41
C GLY A 82 -14.18 -21.15 -3.20
N GLU A 83 -14.92 -21.76 -2.26
CA GLU A 83 -15.08 -23.20 -2.02
C GLU A 83 -13.80 -24.08 -1.99
N GLY A 84 -13.36 -24.49 -0.79
CA GLY A 84 -12.71 -25.79 -0.58
C GLY A 84 -11.27 -25.83 -0.03
N ALA A 85 -11.10 -25.67 1.29
CA ALA A 85 -9.96 -26.21 2.05
C ALA A 85 -10.37 -26.47 3.53
N PRO A 86 -9.86 -27.52 4.19
CA PRO A 86 -10.51 -28.19 5.33
C PRO A 86 -10.51 -27.37 6.64
N PRO A 87 -11.47 -27.64 7.56
CA PRO A 87 -11.61 -26.88 8.81
C PRO A 87 -10.46 -27.13 9.80
N PRO A 88 -10.15 -26.14 10.66
CA PRO A 88 -9.06 -26.22 11.65
C PRO A 88 -9.37 -27.22 12.77
N ARG A 89 -8.33 -27.92 13.26
CA ARG A 89 -8.44 -28.78 14.45
C ARG A 89 -8.57 -27.93 15.74
N PRO A 90 -9.39 -28.30 16.74
CA PRO A 90 -9.58 -27.48 17.95
C PRO A 90 -8.73 -27.87 19.19
N ALA A 91 -8.46 -26.84 20.02
CA ALA A 91 -8.27 -26.76 21.50
C ALA A 91 -6.94 -27.24 22.15
N PRO A 92 -6.53 -26.77 23.37
CA PRO A 92 -7.33 -26.10 24.41
C PRO A 92 -6.74 -24.85 25.10
N GLU A 93 -7.61 -24.22 25.87
CA GLU A 93 -7.44 -23.05 26.73
C GLU A 93 -6.55 -23.34 27.95
N GLN A 94 -5.52 -22.54 28.21
CA GLN A 94 -4.84 -22.49 29.51
C GLN A 94 -4.32 -21.08 29.77
N GLN A 95 -4.94 -20.44 30.75
CA GLN A 95 -4.50 -19.20 31.37
C GLN A 95 -3.08 -19.38 31.93
N MET A 96 -2.15 -18.52 31.52
CA MET A 96 -0.88 -18.35 32.25
C MET A 96 -0.38 -16.92 32.02
N GLN A 97 -0.01 -16.25 33.10
CA GLN A 97 0.67 -14.95 33.15
C GLN A 97 1.62 -14.75 31.96
N ILE A 98 1.71 -13.54 31.42
CA ILE A 98 2.79 -13.18 30.48
C ILE A 98 3.95 -12.57 31.30
N PRO A 99 5.03 -13.31 31.62
CA PRO A 99 6.34 -12.69 31.73
C PRO A 99 6.74 -12.23 30.33
N VAL A 100 7.17 -10.98 30.21
CA VAL A 100 7.72 -10.41 28.96
C VAL A 100 9.08 -11.03 28.70
N GLU A 101 9.10 -12.26 28.19
CA GLU A 101 10.27 -12.85 27.56
C GLU A 101 9.81 -13.38 26.19
N LEU A 102 10.17 -12.64 25.14
CA LEU A 102 9.80 -12.95 23.76
C LEU A 102 10.43 -14.30 23.38
N PRO A 103 9.64 -15.28 22.90
CA PRO A 103 10.15 -16.60 22.55
C PRO A 103 11.13 -16.52 21.37
N GLU A 104 12.25 -17.25 21.45
CA GLU A 104 13.36 -17.34 20.49
C GLU A 104 12.95 -17.43 18.99
N LYS A 105 11.74 -17.95 18.71
CA LYS A 105 11.19 -18.14 17.37
C LYS A 105 10.96 -16.87 16.55
N PHE A 106 11.02 -15.68 17.15
CA PHE A 106 10.92 -14.40 16.42
C PHE A 106 12.27 -13.77 16.06
N ARG A 107 13.39 -14.19 16.68
CA ARG A 107 14.71 -13.61 16.39
C ARG A 107 15.10 -13.75 14.91
N THR A 108 14.76 -14.87 14.27
CA THR A 108 15.19 -15.14 12.88
C THR A 108 14.50 -14.28 11.82
N ALA A 109 13.23 -13.89 12.02
CA ALA A 109 12.52 -12.99 11.11
C ALA A 109 12.94 -11.52 11.33
N ASP A 110 13.13 -11.15 12.61
CA ASP A 110 13.58 -9.81 13.00
C ASP A 110 15.01 -9.52 12.54
N ASP A 111 15.90 -10.51 12.63
CA ASP A 111 17.29 -10.38 12.17
C ASP A 111 17.39 -10.22 10.65
N ARG A 112 16.54 -10.93 9.89
CA ARG A 112 16.46 -10.74 8.43
C ARG A 112 15.95 -9.36 8.07
N LEU A 113 14.95 -8.84 8.78
CA LEU A 113 14.43 -7.49 8.56
C LEU A 113 15.48 -6.42 8.87
N ARG A 114 16.22 -6.56 9.98
CA ARG A 114 17.33 -5.66 10.32
C ARG A 114 18.39 -5.62 9.22
N LEU A 115 18.86 -6.79 8.77
CA LEU A 115 19.84 -6.88 7.68
C LEU A 115 19.35 -6.28 6.36
N LEU A 116 18.05 -6.41 6.05
CA LEU A 116 17.45 -5.78 4.87
C LEU A 116 17.40 -4.26 4.99
N ILE A 117 17.04 -3.74 6.16
CA ILE A 117 16.99 -2.29 6.44
C ILE A 117 18.40 -1.70 6.37
N GLU A 118 19.38 -2.30 7.05
CA GLU A 118 20.78 -1.85 7.01
C GLU A 118 21.32 -1.83 5.57
N ARG A 119 20.97 -2.83 4.76
CA ARG A 119 21.35 -2.86 3.34
C ARG A 119 20.71 -1.70 2.56
N VAL A 120 19.45 -1.36 2.84
CA VAL A 120 18.76 -0.24 2.19
C VAL A 120 19.39 1.07 2.61
N GLU A 121 19.66 1.29 3.90
CA GLU A 121 20.28 2.52 4.42
C GLU A 121 21.65 2.77 3.77
N ARG A 122 22.50 1.74 3.67
CA ARG A 122 23.77 1.84 2.96
C ARG A 122 23.58 2.22 1.48
N LEU A 123 22.63 1.59 0.78
CA LEU A 123 22.35 1.92 -0.62
C LEU A 123 21.80 3.35 -0.78
N GLU A 124 21.04 3.86 0.18
CA GLU A 124 20.57 5.25 0.18
C GLU A 124 21.72 6.24 0.42
N GLU A 125 22.66 5.91 1.30
CA GLU A 125 23.87 6.70 1.51
C GLU A 125 24.76 6.71 0.25
N GLU A 126 24.99 5.56 -0.38
CA GLU A 126 25.71 5.46 -1.66
C GLU A 126 25.01 6.30 -2.75
N LYS A 127 23.69 6.18 -2.87
CA LYS A 127 22.89 6.98 -3.82
C LYS A 127 23.00 8.48 -3.52
N LYS A 128 23.05 8.87 -2.25
CA LYS A 128 23.23 10.27 -1.86
C LYS A 128 24.61 10.77 -2.28
N GLY A 129 25.67 10.02 -1.98
CA GLY A 129 27.04 10.32 -2.41
C GLY A 129 27.14 10.51 -3.93
N ILE A 130 26.63 9.55 -4.70
CA ILE A 130 26.61 9.63 -6.18
C ILE A 130 25.85 10.88 -6.66
N ASN A 131 24.73 11.25 -6.02
CA ASN A 131 24.00 12.45 -6.39
C ASN A 131 24.77 13.74 -6.08
N ASP A 132 25.53 13.75 -4.99
CA ASP A 132 26.38 14.89 -4.63
C ASP A 132 27.55 15.02 -5.62
N ASP A 133 28.19 13.91 -6.00
CA ASP A 133 29.22 13.89 -7.05
C ASP A 133 28.66 14.40 -8.40
N ILE A 134 27.46 13.96 -8.79
CA ILE A 134 26.79 14.47 -9.99
C ILE A 134 26.57 15.99 -9.91
N ARG A 135 26.20 16.51 -8.74
CA ARG A 135 26.01 17.96 -8.54
C ARG A 135 27.33 18.71 -8.65
N GLU A 136 28.41 18.16 -8.11
CA GLU A 136 29.75 18.73 -8.22
C GLU A 136 30.20 18.81 -9.68
N VAL A 137 30.05 17.73 -10.45
CA VAL A 137 30.35 17.73 -11.89
C VAL A 137 29.53 18.79 -12.64
N PHE A 138 28.24 18.94 -12.33
CA PHE A 138 27.45 20.03 -12.94
C PHE A 138 27.89 21.43 -12.50
N ALA A 139 28.40 21.58 -11.28
CA ALA A 139 28.96 22.84 -10.81
C ALA A 139 30.27 23.16 -11.54
N GLU A 140 31.13 22.16 -11.76
CA GLU A 140 32.33 22.27 -12.57
C GLU A 140 32.00 22.69 -14.00
N MET A 141 31.04 22.00 -14.64
CA MET A 141 30.55 22.36 -15.99
C MET A 141 30.12 23.83 -16.06
N LYS A 142 29.39 24.31 -15.03
CA LYS A 142 28.97 25.70 -14.94
C LYS A 142 30.17 26.65 -14.76
N GLY A 143 31.14 26.28 -13.94
CA GLY A 143 32.38 27.04 -13.72
C GLY A 143 33.22 27.19 -14.99
N THR A 144 33.24 26.17 -15.85
CA THR A 144 33.87 26.23 -17.18
C THR A 144 33.05 27.04 -18.20
N GLY A 145 31.80 27.37 -17.90
CA GLY A 145 30.92 28.16 -18.78
C GLY A 145 29.91 27.35 -19.60
N TYR A 146 29.75 26.05 -19.35
CA TYR A 146 28.70 25.25 -19.99
C TYR A 146 27.32 25.48 -19.37
N ASP A 147 26.28 25.49 -20.20
CA ASP A 147 24.90 25.56 -19.71
C ASP A 147 24.43 24.20 -19.16
N THR A 148 24.21 24.15 -17.85
CA THR A 148 23.79 22.91 -17.16
C THR A 148 22.38 22.43 -17.53
N LYS A 149 21.50 23.30 -18.03
CA LYS A 149 20.15 22.89 -18.50
C LYS A 149 20.28 22.15 -19.82
N ILE A 150 21.06 22.70 -20.76
CA ILE A 150 21.33 22.04 -22.05
C ILE A 150 22.07 20.72 -21.82
N ALA A 151 23.06 20.66 -20.93
CA ALA A 151 23.75 19.42 -20.58
C ALA A 151 22.80 18.34 -20.05
N ARG A 152 21.83 18.69 -19.18
CA ARG A 152 20.79 17.75 -18.71
C ARG A 152 19.89 17.27 -19.85
N MET A 153 19.52 18.17 -20.78
CA MET A 153 18.75 17.79 -21.96
C MET A 153 19.53 16.79 -22.82
N ILE A 154 20.83 17.03 -23.05
CA ILE A 154 21.71 16.11 -23.79
C ILE A 154 21.78 14.75 -23.10
N LEU A 155 21.94 14.69 -21.77
CA LEU A 155 21.94 13.41 -21.04
C LEU A 155 20.63 12.65 -21.19
N ARG A 156 19.48 13.35 -21.23
CA ARG A 156 18.19 12.73 -21.50
C ARG A 156 18.13 12.16 -22.93
N LEU A 157 18.58 12.92 -23.92
CA LEU A 157 18.66 12.46 -25.32
C LEU A 157 19.59 11.25 -25.46
N ARG A 158 20.73 11.23 -24.75
CA ARG A 158 21.70 10.12 -24.78
C ARG A 158 21.17 8.83 -24.15
N LYS A 159 20.18 8.93 -23.25
CA LYS A 159 19.51 7.77 -22.65
C LYS A 159 18.42 7.17 -23.55
N MET A 160 17.92 7.93 -24.52
CA MET A 160 16.95 7.46 -25.51
C MET A 160 17.64 6.62 -26.59
N ARG A 161 16.93 5.65 -27.16
CA ARG A 161 17.41 4.89 -28.32
C ARG A 161 17.52 5.81 -29.55
N PRO A 162 18.40 5.50 -30.51
CA PRO A 162 18.54 6.30 -31.74
C PRO A 162 17.23 6.47 -32.51
N ASP A 163 16.47 5.38 -32.67
CA ASP A 163 15.18 5.39 -33.39
C ASP A 163 14.16 6.29 -32.69
N ASP A 164 13.95 6.08 -31.39
CA ASP A 164 13.05 6.88 -30.56
C ASP A 164 13.41 8.39 -30.60
N ARG A 165 14.71 8.70 -30.66
CA ARG A 165 15.18 10.09 -30.79
C ARG A 165 14.82 10.67 -32.15
N ALA A 166 15.05 9.93 -33.23
CA ALA A 166 14.73 10.37 -34.58
C ALA A 166 13.23 10.62 -34.76
N GLU A 167 12.38 9.73 -34.23
CA GLU A 167 10.92 9.92 -34.24
C GLU A 167 10.51 11.17 -33.44
N MET A 168 11.06 11.35 -32.24
CA MET A 168 10.78 12.54 -31.43
C MET A 168 11.24 13.84 -32.11
N GLU A 169 12.42 13.83 -32.74
CA GLU A 169 12.94 15.00 -33.48
C GLU A 169 12.06 15.34 -34.68
N ALA A 170 11.60 14.34 -35.44
CA ALA A 170 10.68 14.54 -36.55
C ALA A 170 9.34 15.15 -36.09
N LEU A 171 8.79 14.67 -34.97
CA LEU A 171 7.57 15.24 -34.39
C LEU A 171 7.77 16.66 -33.88
N LEU A 172 8.90 16.93 -33.21
CA LEU A 172 9.24 18.25 -32.71
C LEU A 172 9.36 19.27 -33.86
N ASP A 173 10.00 18.85 -34.96
CA ASP A 173 10.17 19.68 -36.15
C ASP A 173 8.82 20.02 -36.80
N ALA A 174 7.96 19.01 -36.98
CA ALA A 174 6.60 19.21 -37.47
C ALA A 174 5.80 20.21 -36.61
N TYR A 175 5.94 20.14 -35.28
CA TYR A 175 5.25 21.05 -34.37
C TYR A 175 5.84 22.46 -34.39
N LYS A 176 7.16 22.60 -34.48
CA LYS A 176 7.82 23.90 -34.63
C LYS A 176 7.38 24.59 -35.92
N ALA A 177 7.35 23.85 -37.03
CA ALA A 177 6.88 24.37 -38.31
C ALA A 177 5.42 24.85 -38.24
N ALA A 178 4.54 24.05 -37.64
CA ALA A 178 3.13 24.41 -37.45
C ALA A 178 2.94 25.68 -36.59
N LEU A 179 3.86 25.94 -35.65
CA LEU A 179 3.83 27.12 -34.78
C LEU A 179 4.66 28.31 -35.32
N GLY A 180 5.30 28.18 -36.49
CA GLY A 180 6.16 29.22 -37.05
C GLY A 180 7.45 29.48 -36.25
N LEU A 181 7.92 28.47 -35.50
CA LEU A 181 9.15 28.51 -34.69
C LEU A 181 10.39 28.00 -35.45
N SER A 182 10.33 28.00 -36.79
CA SER A 182 11.37 27.50 -37.71
C SER A 182 12.59 28.41 -37.75
#